data_AF-A0A1A2PKI6-F1
#
_entry.id   AF-A0A1A2PKI6-F1
#
_cell.length_a   1.000
_cell.length_b   1.000
_cell.length_c   1.000
_cell.angle_alpha   90.00
_cell.angle_beta   90.00
_cell.angle_gamma   90.00
#
_symmetry.space_group_name_H-M   'P 1'
#
loop_
_entity.id
_entity.type
_entity.pdbx_description
1 polymer ?
#
loop_
_entity_poly.entity_id
_entity_poly.type
_entity_poly.pdbx_seq_one_letter_code
_entity_poly.pdbx_strand_id
1 'polypeptide(L)'
;MAPTLTPDAIDSLILAPDLISEIVGAKLNWASKPPPGATSPPVAAFADEGDPECEPLIAPDTYSVGVAYTAWRSNLYKEDKDTYEHAVRQAVATVVDSKAATVLLGNAFAKRLDACSNAVIHLSGKYRWRFQKTDATDTGVRWTGTELEDGQITGWICPNVARAKNNVIITAQVCQYGNGAPATATILDKMSEKIPR
;
A
#
# COMPACT_ATOMS: atom_id res chain seq x y z
N MET A 1 -7.02 -28.42 -1.53
CA MET A 1 -7.15 -26.95 -1.57
C MET A 1 -7.08 -26.46 -0.14
N ALA A 2 -6.19 -25.52 0.17
CA ALA A 2 -6.24 -24.82 1.45
C ALA A 2 -7.55 -24.00 1.50
N PRO A 3 -8.19 -23.86 2.67
CA PRO A 3 -9.38 -23.03 2.78
C PRO A 3 -9.03 -21.57 2.42
N THR A 4 -9.79 -21.00 1.49
CA THR A 4 -9.70 -19.58 1.14
C THR A 4 -10.23 -18.73 2.30
N LEU A 5 -9.62 -17.57 2.52
CA LEU A 5 -10.18 -16.60 3.45
C LEU A 5 -11.55 -16.14 2.92
N THR A 6 -12.59 -16.24 3.75
CA THR A 6 -13.92 -15.72 3.40
C THR A 6 -13.90 -14.19 3.39
N PRO A 7 -14.70 -13.54 2.54
CA PRO A 7 -14.84 -12.07 2.54
C PRO A 7 -15.10 -11.48 3.92
N ASP A 8 -15.88 -12.13 4.77
CA ASP A 8 -16.22 -11.63 6.11
C ASP A 8 -15.04 -11.61 7.08
N ALA A 9 -13.98 -12.39 6.83
CA ALA A 9 -12.78 -12.41 7.67
C ALA A 9 -11.77 -11.32 7.31
N ILE A 10 -12.01 -10.56 6.22
CA ILE A 10 -11.07 -9.54 5.72
C ILE A 10 -10.82 -8.41 6.73
N ASP A 11 -11.82 -8.06 7.55
CA ASP A 11 -11.72 -7.00 8.56
C ASP A 11 -10.61 -7.31 9.58
N SER A 12 -10.41 -8.59 9.89
CA SER A 12 -9.42 -9.03 10.87
C SER A 12 -7.97 -8.86 10.39
N LEU A 13 -7.75 -8.69 9.09
CA LEU A 13 -6.43 -8.56 8.47
C LEU A 13 -5.88 -7.13 8.55
N ILE A 14 -6.74 -6.13 8.73
CA ILE A 14 -6.32 -4.76 9.01
C ILE A 14 -5.82 -4.68 10.46
N LEU A 15 -4.64 -4.12 10.65
CA LEU A 15 -4.08 -3.88 11.98
C LEU A 15 -4.74 -2.66 12.62
N ALA A 16 -4.99 -2.77 13.93
CA ALA A 16 -5.58 -1.71 14.73
C ALA A 16 -4.64 -0.50 14.87
N PRO A 17 -5.17 0.73 15.05
CA PRO A 17 -4.37 1.94 15.19
C PRO A 17 -3.33 1.88 16.31
N ASP A 18 -3.66 1.29 17.46
CA ASP A 18 -2.74 1.21 18.62
C ASP A 18 -1.49 0.39 18.29
N LEU A 19 -1.68 -0.76 17.63
CA LEU A 19 -0.58 -1.61 17.18
C LEU A 19 0.27 -0.92 16.10
N ILE A 20 -0.37 -0.21 15.16
CA ILE A 20 0.39 0.58 14.17
C ILE A 20 1.19 1.68 14.87
N SER A 21 0.59 2.38 15.84
CA SER A 21 1.23 3.44 16.61
C SER A 21 2.46 2.95 17.36
N GLU A 22 2.39 1.75 17.96
CA GLU A 22 3.53 1.07 18.58
C GLU A 22 4.65 0.78 17.57
N ILE A 23 4.31 0.25 16.38
CA ILE A 23 5.29 -0.11 15.35
C ILE A 23 6.02 1.12 14.80
N VAL A 24 5.30 2.23 14.57
CA VAL A 24 5.93 3.46 14.04
C VAL A 24 6.53 4.36 15.12
N GLY A 25 6.22 4.11 16.39
CA GLY A 25 6.70 4.92 17.51
C GLY A 25 6.04 6.30 17.60
N ALA A 26 4.83 6.46 17.04
CA ALA A 26 4.10 7.73 17.01
C ALA A 26 2.61 7.49 17.25
N LYS A 27 1.94 8.46 17.88
CA LYS A 27 0.52 8.34 18.25
C LYS A 27 -0.38 8.74 17.06
N LEU A 28 -0.92 7.76 16.36
CA LEU A 28 -1.77 8.00 15.19
C LEU A 28 -3.25 8.15 15.59
N ASN A 29 -3.67 9.38 15.92
CA ASN A 29 -5.02 9.65 16.44
C ASN A 29 -6.09 9.81 15.34
N TRP A 30 -5.67 9.96 14.08
CA TRP A 30 -6.57 10.19 12.96
C TRP A 30 -6.62 9.01 12.01
N ALA A 31 -7.83 8.70 11.52
CA ALA A 31 -8.06 7.72 10.47
C ALA A 31 -8.96 8.30 9.38
N SER A 32 -8.60 8.12 8.11
CA SER A 32 -9.43 8.58 6.96
C SER A 32 -10.84 7.98 6.97
N LYS A 33 -10.93 6.72 7.41
CA LYS A 33 -12.15 6.02 7.78
C LYS A 33 -11.86 5.24 9.06
N PRO A 34 -12.68 5.37 10.12
CA PRO A 34 -12.57 4.51 11.29
C PRO A 34 -12.64 3.02 10.89
N PRO A 35 -12.02 2.11 11.67
CA PRO A 35 -12.16 0.68 11.47
C PRO A 35 -13.63 0.24 11.28
N PRO A 36 -13.92 -0.68 10.34
CA PRO A 36 -12.97 -1.55 9.64
C PRO A 36 -12.28 -0.92 8.41
N GLY A 37 -12.48 0.38 8.15
CA GLY A 37 -11.84 1.10 7.03
C GLY A 37 -12.74 1.26 5.81
N ALA A 38 -12.13 1.64 4.68
CA ALA A 38 -12.84 1.73 3.40
C ALA A 38 -13.10 0.33 2.83
N THR A 39 -14.31 0.09 2.32
CA THR A 39 -14.76 -1.22 1.80
C THR A 39 -14.62 -1.35 0.28
N SER A 40 -14.13 -0.31 -0.39
CA SER A 40 -13.80 -0.27 -1.81
C SER A 40 -12.45 0.42 -2.01
N PRO A 41 -11.70 0.05 -3.06
CA PRO A 41 -10.50 0.79 -3.45
C PRO A 41 -10.85 2.26 -3.72
N PRO A 42 -9.94 3.20 -3.43
CA PRO A 42 -10.13 4.58 -3.84
C PRO A 42 -10.18 4.66 -5.37
N VAL A 43 -10.93 5.63 -5.89
CA VAL A 43 -10.82 6.01 -7.31
C VAL A 43 -9.40 6.48 -7.56
N ALA A 44 -8.84 6.06 -8.70
CA ALA A 44 -7.52 6.45 -9.14
C ALA A 44 -7.31 7.96 -9.06
N ALA A 45 -6.15 8.38 -8.56
CA ALA A 45 -5.69 9.74 -8.83
C ALA A 45 -5.25 9.82 -10.30
N PHE A 46 -5.33 11.02 -10.87
CA PHE A 46 -4.79 11.29 -12.19
C PHE A 46 -3.44 11.97 -12.02
N ALA A 47 -2.42 11.41 -12.66
CA ALA A 47 -1.20 12.17 -12.86
C ALA A 47 -1.44 13.23 -13.93
N ASP A 48 -1.16 14.49 -13.61
CA ASP A 48 -1.25 15.62 -14.56
C ASP A 48 0.08 15.84 -15.31
N GLU A 49 1.17 15.22 -14.85
CA GLU A 49 2.48 15.18 -15.51
C GLU A 49 3.18 13.83 -15.27
N GLY A 50 4.00 13.40 -16.24
CA GLY A 50 4.76 12.14 -16.18
C GLY A 50 3.99 10.94 -16.73
N ASP A 51 4.31 9.76 -16.22
CA ASP A 51 3.73 8.48 -16.65
C ASP A 51 2.50 8.11 -15.78
N PRO A 52 1.26 8.36 -16.23
CA PRO A 52 0.06 8.17 -15.39
C PRO A 52 -0.15 6.72 -14.96
N GLU A 53 0.38 5.74 -15.71
CA GLU A 53 0.42 4.34 -15.30
C GLU A 53 1.29 4.08 -14.07
N CYS A 54 2.04 5.06 -13.54
CA CYS A 54 2.80 4.88 -12.32
C CYS A 54 2.04 5.31 -11.06
N GLU A 55 0.87 5.97 -11.20
CA GLU A 55 0.06 6.43 -10.07
C GLU A 55 -0.29 5.34 -9.05
N PRO A 56 -0.65 4.10 -9.45
CA PRO A 56 -1.01 3.08 -8.47
C PRO A 56 0.14 2.61 -7.57
N LEU A 57 1.37 3.06 -7.83
CA LEU A 57 2.51 2.86 -6.94
C LEU A 57 2.48 3.81 -5.72
N ILE A 58 1.64 4.85 -5.73
CA ILE A 58 1.36 5.69 -4.55
C ILE A 58 0.49 4.92 -3.58
N ALA A 59 -0.60 4.33 -4.06
CA ALA A 59 -1.47 3.48 -3.28
C ALA A 59 -2.30 2.63 -4.24
N PRO A 60 -2.67 1.40 -3.86
CA PRO A 60 -3.59 0.65 -4.68
C PRO A 60 -4.97 1.31 -4.70
N ASP A 61 -5.61 1.20 -5.85
CA ASP A 61 -6.73 1.98 -6.34
C ASP A 61 -7.60 1.11 -7.28
N THR A 62 -8.66 1.68 -7.84
CA THR A 62 -9.53 0.94 -8.76
C THR A 62 -8.82 0.44 -10.03
N TYR A 63 -7.77 1.09 -10.55
CA TYR A 63 -7.06 0.60 -11.74
C TYR A 63 -6.10 -0.55 -11.43
N SER A 64 -5.44 -0.53 -10.27
CA SER A 64 -4.50 -1.59 -9.88
C SER A 64 -5.21 -2.87 -9.48
N VAL A 65 -6.30 -2.80 -8.71
CA VAL A 65 -7.02 -4.03 -8.29
C VAL A 65 -8.21 -4.43 -9.16
N GLY A 66 -8.72 -3.51 -9.99
CA GLY A 66 -9.73 -3.77 -10.99
C GLY A 66 -11.00 -4.43 -10.43
N VAL A 67 -11.64 -5.27 -11.25
CA VAL A 67 -12.81 -6.08 -10.87
C VAL A 67 -12.45 -7.49 -10.37
N ALA A 68 -11.15 -7.76 -10.21
CA ALA A 68 -10.67 -9.10 -9.84
C ALA A 68 -10.84 -9.41 -8.35
N TYR A 69 -10.99 -8.38 -7.51
CA TYR A 69 -11.18 -8.54 -6.07
C TYR A 69 -12.61 -8.96 -5.73
N THR A 70 -12.75 -9.78 -4.69
CA THR A 70 -14.03 -10.23 -4.13
C THR A 70 -14.42 -9.45 -2.88
N ALA A 71 -13.43 -8.91 -2.15
CA ALA A 71 -13.63 -7.95 -1.06
C ALA A 71 -12.38 -7.07 -0.88
N TRP A 72 -12.58 -5.87 -0.32
CA TRP A 72 -11.52 -4.89 -0.09
C TRP A 72 -11.62 -4.29 1.32
N ARG A 73 -10.47 -4.05 1.95
CA ARG A 73 -10.32 -3.18 3.12
C ARG A 73 -9.09 -2.30 3.00
N SER A 74 -9.19 -1.06 3.45
CA SER A 74 -8.00 -0.21 3.60
C SER A 74 -8.18 0.87 4.65
N ASN A 75 -7.08 1.23 5.31
CA ASN A 75 -7.01 2.34 6.26
C ASN A 75 -5.81 3.24 5.96
N LEU A 76 -5.95 4.50 6.35
CA LEU A 76 -4.88 5.48 6.41
C LEU A 76 -4.90 6.08 7.81
N TYR A 77 -3.81 5.93 8.55
CA TYR A 77 -3.61 6.46 9.89
C TYR A 77 -2.54 7.55 9.91
N LYS A 78 -2.77 8.59 10.70
CA LYS A 78 -1.89 9.77 10.87
C LYS A 78 -2.01 10.31 12.29
N GLU A 79 -1.07 11.15 12.73
CA GLU A 79 -1.21 11.89 13.99
C GLU A 79 -2.42 12.82 13.98
N ASP A 80 -2.56 13.60 12.90
CA ASP A 80 -3.69 14.48 12.60
C ASP A 80 -4.01 14.41 11.09
N LYS A 81 -5.17 14.92 10.68
CA LYS A 81 -5.60 14.95 9.29
C LYS A 81 -4.62 15.72 8.40
N ASP A 82 -4.24 16.93 8.83
CA ASP A 82 -3.59 17.93 7.99
C ASP A 82 -2.12 18.17 8.39
N THR A 83 -1.75 17.94 9.64
CA THR A 83 -0.36 18.07 10.14
C THR A 83 0.14 16.77 10.73
N TYR A 84 1.06 16.09 10.04
CA TYR A 84 1.51 14.76 10.43
C TYR A 84 2.97 14.54 10.06
N GLU A 85 3.65 13.69 10.83
CA GLU A 85 5.01 13.22 10.54
C GLU A 85 5.01 11.77 10.07
N HIS A 86 3.89 11.07 10.24
CA HIS A 86 3.69 9.71 9.75
C HIS A 86 2.34 9.59 9.02
N ALA A 87 2.36 8.93 7.87
CA ALA A 87 1.15 8.49 7.20
C ALA A 87 1.28 7.00 6.88
N VAL A 88 0.47 6.19 7.56
CA VAL A 88 0.51 4.73 7.44
C VAL A 88 -0.72 4.25 6.69
N ARG A 89 -0.51 3.63 5.53
CA ARG A 89 -1.56 3.00 4.74
C ARG A 89 -1.41 1.49 4.77
N GLN A 90 -2.54 0.81 4.90
CA GLN A 90 -2.64 -0.63 4.74
C GLN A 90 -3.85 -0.95 3.88
N ALA A 91 -3.73 -1.97 3.05
CA ALA A 91 -4.85 -2.46 2.26
C ALA A 91 -4.83 -3.97 2.12
N VAL A 92 -6.02 -4.54 1.92
CA VAL A 92 -6.27 -5.96 1.77
C VAL A 92 -7.29 -6.13 0.64
N ALA A 93 -6.98 -7.02 -0.30
CA ALA A 93 -7.90 -7.46 -1.33
C ALA A 93 -7.98 -8.99 -1.30
N THR A 94 -9.18 -9.55 -1.14
CA THR A 94 -9.39 -10.99 -1.41
C THR A 94 -9.71 -11.18 -2.88
N VAL A 95 -9.37 -12.34 -3.41
CA VAL A 95 -9.71 -12.78 -4.78
C VAL A 95 -10.25 -14.21 -4.74
N VAL A 96 -10.60 -14.75 -5.90
CA VAL A 96 -11.23 -16.08 -6.01
C VAL A 96 -10.36 -17.23 -5.51
N ASP A 97 -9.05 -17.17 -5.72
CA ASP A 97 -8.10 -18.20 -5.30
C ASP A 97 -6.65 -17.66 -5.23
N SER A 98 -5.71 -18.51 -4.83
CA SER A 98 -4.29 -18.12 -4.72
C SER A 98 -3.62 -17.81 -6.05
N LYS A 99 -4.06 -18.44 -7.15
CA LYS A 99 -3.53 -18.17 -8.49
C LYS A 99 -3.93 -16.76 -8.92
N ALA A 100 -5.18 -16.38 -8.70
CA ALA A 100 -5.67 -15.03 -8.94
C ALA A 100 -4.91 -14.00 -8.10
N ALA A 101 -4.51 -14.34 -6.88
CA ALA A 101 -3.75 -13.43 -6.02
C ALA A 101 -2.36 -13.19 -6.64
N THR A 102 -1.63 -14.24 -7.00
CA THR A 102 -0.32 -14.11 -7.67
C THR A 102 -0.43 -13.31 -8.98
N VAL A 103 -1.45 -13.57 -9.79
CA VAL A 103 -1.68 -12.81 -11.04
C VAL A 103 -1.96 -11.33 -10.75
N LEU A 104 -2.78 -11.05 -9.73
CA LEU A 104 -3.10 -9.68 -9.34
C LEU A 104 -1.85 -8.95 -8.84
N LEU A 105 -1.04 -9.55 -7.96
CA LEU A 105 0.24 -8.98 -7.51
C LEU A 105 1.16 -8.64 -8.70
N GLY A 106 1.27 -9.58 -9.64
CA GLY A 106 2.10 -9.42 -10.84
C GLY A 106 1.66 -8.27 -11.73
N ASN A 107 0.35 -8.13 -11.97
CA ASN A 107 -0.21 -7.12 -12.85
C ASN A 107 -0.32 -5.74 -12.18
N ALA A 108 -0.77 -5.70 -10.94
CA ALA A 108 -1.00 -4.46 -10.20
C ALA A 108 0.31 -3.76 -9.83
N PHE A 109 1.33 -4.54 -9.45
CA PHE A 109 2.56 -4.01 -8.88
C PHE A 109 3.81 -4.45 -9.64
N ALA A 110 4.10 -5.75 -9.78
CA ALA A 110 5.41 -6.19 -10.25
C ALA A 110 5.77 -5.66 -11.65
N LYS A 111 4.88 -5.85 -12.64
CA LYS A 111 5.07 -5.34 -14.00
C LYS A 111 5.11 -3.82 -14.06
N ARG A 112 4.26 -3.17 -13.26
CA ARG A 112 4.17 -1.71 -13.19
C ARG A 112 5.45 -1.12 -12.60
N LEU A 113 6.01 -1.73 -11.57
CA LEU A 113 7.29 -1.33 -10.98
C LEU A 113 8.46 -1.47 -11.96
N ASP A 114 8.47 -2.51 -12.79
CA ASP A 114 9.51 -2.66 -13.81
C ASP A 114 9.41 -1.55 -14.88
N ALA A 115 8.20 -1.18 -15.28
CA ALA A 115 7.96 -0.08 -16.23
C ALA A 115 8.22 1.32 -15.63
N CYS A 116 7.87 1.52 -14.35
CA CYS A 116 7.91 2.80 -13.66
C CYS A 116 9.19 3.04 -12.85
N SER A 117 10.23 2.23 -13.06
CA SER A 117 11.46 2.34 -12.28
C SER A 117 12.17 3.67 -12.57
N ASN A 118 12.33 4.49 -11.52
CA ASN A 118 12.79 5.88 -11.56
C ASN A 118 11.86 6.86 -12.30
N ALA A 119 10.66 6.44 -12.69
CA ALA A 119 9.66 7.35 -13.24
C ALA A 119 9.29 8.40 -12.18
N VAL A 120 9.03 9.62 -12.65
CA VAL A 120 8.59 10.74 -11.82
C VAL A 120 7.22 11.15 -12.31
N ILE A 121 6.25 11.17 -11.40
CA ILE A 121 4.89 11.65 -11.69
C ILE A 121 4.54 12.86 -10.84
N HIS A 122 3.62 13.66 -11.33
CA HIS A 122 2.95 14.70 -10.58
C HIS A 122 1.47 14.34 -10.53
N LEU A 123 0.87 14.33 -9.33
CA LEU A 123 -0.59 14.14 -9.19
C LEU A 123 -1.32 15.48 -9.15
N SER A 124 -0.82 16.38 -8.29
CA SER A 124 -1.36 17.72 -8.07
C SER A 124 -0.47 18.47 -7.08
N GLY A 125 -0.63 19.80 -7.02
CA GLY A 125 0.09 20.64 -6.07
C GLY A 125 1.50 20.97 -6.55
N LYS A 126 2.48 20.85 -5.65
CA LYS A 126 3.89 21.17 -5.94
C LYS A 126 4.82 19.95 -5.92
N TYR A 127 4.33 18.83 -5.40
CA TYR A 127 5.16 17.66 -5.11
C TYR A 127 5.10 16.62 -6.21
N ARG A 128 6.27 16.17 -6.64
CA ARG A 128 6.43 15.05 -7.57
C ARG A 128 6.85 13.80 -6.81
N TRP A 129 6.56 12.63 -7.38
CA TRP A 129 6.85 11.34 -6.78
C TRP A 129 7.72 10.51 -7.69
N ARG A 130 8.89 10.11 -7.18
CA ARG A 130 9.77 9.15 -7.86
C ARG A 130 9.60 7.76 -7.27
N PHE A 131 9.36 6.75 -8.09
CA PHE A 131 9.27 5.36 -7.64
C PHE A 131 10.53 4.57 -7.95
N GLN A 132 10.97 3.75 -7.00
CA GLN A 132 12.12 2.90 -7.17
C GLN A 132 11.82 1.51 -6.63
N LYS A 133 11.91 0.50 -7.49
CA LYS A 133 11.85 -0.91 -7.07
C LYS A 133 13.06 -1.20 -6.19
N THR A 134 12.82 -1.70 -4.98
CA THR A 134 13.88 -2.01 -4.01
C THR A 134 14.23 -3.49 -4.03
N ASP A 135 13.22 -4.34 -4.10
CA ASP A 135 13.37 -5.79 -4.02
C ASP A 135 12.12 -6.50 -4.57
N ALA A 136 12.26 -7.73 -5.05
CA ALA A 136 11.15 -8.58 -5.45
C ALA A 136 11.45 -10.05 -5.14
N THR A 137 10.47 -10.73 -4.55
CA THR A 137 10.45 -12.18 -4.37
C THR A 137 9.27 -12.78 -5.14
N ASP A 138 9.19 -14.11 -5.21
CA ASP A 138 8.09 -14.81 -5.88
C ASP A 138 6.70 -14.46 -5.33
N THR A 139 6.63 -13.97 -4.09
CA THR A 139 5.36 -13.70 -3.38
C THR A 139 5.19 -12.25 -2.97
N GLY A 140 6.17 -11.38 -3.20
CA GLY A 140 6.07 -9.99 -2.78
C GLY A 140 6.99 -9.04 -3.54
N VAL A 141 6.63 -7.76 -3.52
CA VAL A 141 7.40 -6.69 -4.15
C VAL A 141 7.55 -5.54 -3.18
N ARG A 142 8.72 -4.91 -3.19
CA ARG A 142 9.07 -3.74 -2.38
C ARG A 142 9.49 -2.60 -3.27
N TRP A 143 9.01 -1.42 -2.95
CA TRP A 143 9.40 -0.20 -3.64
C TRP A 143 9.34 1.00 -2.71
N THR A 144 9.97 2.08 -3.13
CA THR A 144 9.96 3.34 -2.40
C THR A 144 9.43 4.44 -3.29
N GLY A 145 8.43 5.18 -2.80
CA GLY A 145 8.04 6.48 -3.33
C GLY A 145 8.83 7.57 -2.61
N THR A 146 9.53 8.40 -3.36
CA THR A 146 10.29 9.55 -2.81
C THR A 146 9.63 10.83 -3.28
N GLU A 147 9.25 11.69 -2.33
CA GLU A 147 8.71 13.01 -2.63
C GLU A 147 9.83 13.96 -3.09
N LEU A 148 9.52 14.71 -4.14
CA LEU A 148 10.39 15.71 -4.73
C LEU A 148 9.67 17.08 -4.74
N GLU A 149 10.41 18.12 -4.38
CA GLU A 149 10.01 19.53 -4.57
C GLU A 149 11.11 20.20 -5.39
N ASP A 150 10.73 20.83 -6.51
CA ASP A 150 11.67 21.43 -7.48
C ASP A 150 12.82 20.49 -7.91
N GLY A 151 12.52 19.20 -8.02
CA GLY A 151 13.46 18.14 -8.41
C GLY A 151 14.39 17.66 -7.28
N GLN A 152 14.27 18.21 -6.07
CA GLN A 152 15.06 17.82 -4.90
C GLN A 152 14.25 16.96 -3.94
N ILE A 153 14.92 16.01 -3.28
CA ILE A 153 14.28 15.13 -2.29
C ILE A 153 13.92 15.94 -1.04
N THR A 154 12.64 15.93 -0.65
CA THR A 154 12.16 16.64 0.56
C THR A 154 12.52 15.90 1.86
N GLY A 155 12.89 14.62 1.74
CA GLY A 155 13.10 13.71 2.85
C GLY A 155 11.85 12.92 3.24
N TRP A 156 10.68 13.28 2.70
CA TRP A 156 9.45 12.51 2.84
C TRP A 156 9.50 11.28 1.94
N ILE A 157 9.61 10.11 2.56
CA ILE A 157 9.84 8.84 1.88
C ILE A 157 8.77 7.85 2.31
N CYS A 158 8.19 7.16 1.33
CA CYS A 158 7.16 6.15 1.50
C CYS A 158 7.66 4.80 1.00
N PRO A 159 8.30 3.97 1.86
CA PRO A 159 8.51 2.57 1.55
C PRO A 159 7.17 1.85 1.49
N ASN A 160 7.06 0.94 0.54
CA ASN A 160 5.88 0.17 0.24
C ASN A 160 6.25 -1.30 0.13
N VAL A 161 5.36 -2.15 0.59
CA VAL A 161 5.44 -3.59 0.33
C VAL A 161 4.06 -4.12 -0.06
N ALA A 162 4.03 -5.00 -1.05
CA ALA A 162 2.87 -5.80 -1.39
C ALA A 162 3.24 -7.29 -1.35
N ARG A 163 2.31 -8.14 -0.88
CA ARG A 163 2.50 -9.59 -0.83
C ARG A 163 1.21 -10.33 -1.17
N ALA A 164 1.35 -11.43 -1.91
CA ALA A 164 0.29 -12.41 -2.12
C ALA A 164 0.46 -13.57 -1.13
N LYS A 165 -0.62 -13.96 -0.44
CA LYS A 165 -0.66 -15.14 0.41
C LYS A 165 -2.06 -15.72 0.40
N ASN A 166 -2.18 -17.03 0.14
CA ASN A 166 -3.48 -17.67 -0.14
C ASN A 166 -4.24 -16.85 -1.20
N ASN A 167 -5.56 -16.66 -1.08
CA ASN A 167 -6.38 -15.86 -1.99
C ASN A 167 -6.38 -14.35 -1.67
N VAL A 168 -5.30 -13.82 -1.09
CA VAL A 168 -5.26 -12.45 -0.56
C VAL A 168 -4.03 -11.69 -1.06
N ILE A 169 -4.23 -10.43 -1.43
CA ILE A 169 -3.19 -9.41 -1.55
C ILE A 169 -3.24 -8.50 -0.35
N ILE A 170 -2.09 -8.26 0.26
CA ILE A 170 -1.91 -7.25 1.31
C ILE A 170 -0.89 -6.23 0.88
N THR A 171 -1.10 -4.97 1.26
CA THR A 171 -0.13 -3.90 1.10
C THR A 171 0.05 -3.12 2.40
N ALA A 172 1.27 -2.63 2.60
CA ALA A 172 1.61 -1.70 3.67
C ALA A 172 2.48 -0.58 3.10
N GLN A 173 2.28 0.63 3.60
CA GLN A 173 3.06 1.81 3.30
C GLN A 173 3.23 2.62 4.58
N VAL A 174 4.45 3.07 4.85
CA VAL A 174 4.73 4.05 5.91
C VAL A 174 5.46 5.23 5.29
N CYS A 175 4.75 6.34 5.14
CA CYS A 175 5.38 7.60 4.76
C CYS A 175 5.85 8.34 6.00
N GLN A 176 7.11 8.74 6.02
CA GLN A 176 7.69 9.57 7.07
C GLN A 176 8.94 10.28 6.56
N TYR A 177 9.44 11.25 7.34
CA TYR A 177 10.79 11.72 7.14
C TYR A 177 11.81 10.65 7.56
N GLY A 178 12.77 10.37 6.68
CA GLY A 178 13.79 9.34 6.91
C GLY A 178 13.36 7.93 6.47
N ASN A 179 13.63 6.91 7.30
CA ASN A 179 13.51 5.50 6.89
C ASN A 179 12.34 4.77 7.56
N GLY A 180 11.19 4.71 6.88
CA GLY A 180 10.02 3.92 7.32
C GLY A 180 10.02 2.44 6.90
N ALA A 181 11.09 1.94 6.26
CA ALA A 181 11.09 0.60 5.67
C ALA A 181 10.96 -0.53 6.72
N PRO A 182 11.63 -0.49 7.89
CA PRO A 182 11.46 -1.50 8.92
C PRO A 182 10.01 -1.59 9.41
N ALA A 183 9.38 -0.45 9.72
CA ALA A 183 7.99 -0.39 10.15
C ALA A 183 7.03 -0.93 9.08
N THR A 184 7.25 -0.56 7.81
CA THR A 184 6.45 -1.05 6.67
C THR A 184 6.52 -2.59 6.57
N ALA A 185 7.71 -3.17 6.69
CA ALA A 185 7.90 -4.62 6.66
C ALA A 185 7.21 -5.31 7.85
N THR A 186 7.38 -4.77 9.07
CA THR A 186 6.74 -5.32 10.28
C THR A 186 5.22 -5.30 10.19
N ILE A 187 4.62 -4.23 9.66
CA ILE A 187 3.17 -4.14 9.45
C ILE A 187 2.71 -5.25 8.51
N LEU A 188 3.35 -5.36 7.35
CA LEU A 188 2.98 -6.36 6.35
C LEU A 188 3.14 -7.80 6.88
N ASP A 189 4.19 -8.08 7.64
CA ASP A 189 4.42 -9.39 8.23
C ASP A 189 3.32 -9.75 9.24
N LYS A 190 2.92 -8.81 10.11
CA LYS A 190 1.79 -9.01 11.05
C LYS A 190 0.45 -9.19 10.33
N MET A 191 0.21 -8.49 9.22
CA MET A 191 -0.96 -8.74 8.38
C MET A 191 -0.90 -10.15 7.76
N SER A 192 0.27 -10.54 7.25
CA SER A 192 0.53 -11.85 6.64
C SER A 192 0.34 -13.01 7.62
N GLU A 193 0.72 -12.86 8.89
CA GLU A 193 0.56 -13.87 9.94
C GLU A 193 -0.90 -14.25 10.20
N LYS A 194 -1.83 -13.29 10.00
CA LYS A 194 -3.28 -13.51 10.16
C LYS A 194 -3.91 -14.27 8.99
N ILE A 195 -3.19 -14.41 7.88
CA ILE A 195 -3.67 -15.14 6.69
C ILE A 195 -3.33 -16.64 6.85
N PRO A 196 -4.31 -17.55 6.68
CA PRO A 196 -4.06 -18.98 6.67
C PRO A 196 -2.99 -19.39 5.66
N ARG A 197 -2.33 -20.53 5.91
CA ARG A 197 -1.37 -21.12 4.97
C ARG A 197 -2.08 -21.71 3.76
#